data_AF-A0A831TD67-F1
#
_entry.id   AF-A0A831TD67-F1
#
_cell.length_a   1.000
_cell.length_b   1.000
_cell.length_c   1.000
_cell.angle_alpha   90.00
_cell.angle_beta   90.00
_cell.angle_gamma   90.00
#
_symmetry.space_group_name_H-M   'P 1'
#
loop_
_entity.id
_entity.type
_entity.pdbx_description
1 polymer ?
#
loop_
_entity_poly.entity_id
_entity_poly.type
_entity_poly.pdbx_seq_one_letter_code
_entity_poly.pdbx_strand_id
1 'polypeptide(L)'
;RRLPAHCTAVGKMLLSGLPDAELAERYRGIDRLPALTANSITELDALRRELAAIRRRGVAYDNCESNADARCVAAPIHDHRGQLVAAMSISFPIVRDTPERFRELARLVRVGAGELSRRLGYRGTVVDPERVLESPPWHRGDAAREGR
;
A
#
# COMPACT_ATOMS: atom_id res chain seq x y z
N ARG A 1 -14.85 12.65 -3.26
CA ARG A 1 -13.67 13.19 -3.99
C ARG A 1 -12.83 12.01 -4.50
N ARG A 2 -12.21 12.11 -5.68
CA ARG A 2 -11.25 11.11 -6.19
C ARG A 2 -9.82 11.62 -5.93
N LEU A 3 -8.89 10.70 -5.65
CA LEU A 3 -7.46 10.98 -5.47
C LEU A 3 -6.65 10.22 -6.53
N PRO A 4 -5.44 10.69 -6.91
CA PRO A 4 -4.56 9.94 -7.79
C PRO A 4 -4.18 8.59 -7.16
N ALA A 5 -4.29 7.50 -7.93
CA ALA A 5 -4.10 6.16 -7.40
C ALA A 5 -2.71 5.95 -6.80
N HIS A 6 -1.66 6.51 -7.42
CA HIS A 6 -0.27 6.41 -6.95
C HIS A 6 0.02 7.14 -5.64
N CYS A 7 -0.87 8.05 -5.20
CA CYS A 7 -0.76 8.76 -3.93
C CYS A 7 -1.47 8.05 -2.77
N THR A 8 -2.10 6.89 -2.98
CA THR A 8 -2.89 6.22 -1.93
C THR A 8 -2.48 4.76 -1.77
N ALA A 9 -2.61 4.21 -0.57
CA ALA A 9 -2.30 2.80 -0.31
C ALA A 9 -3.24 1.87 -1.12
N VAL A 10 -4.54 2.17 -1.15
CA VAL A 10 -5.54 1.42 -1.94
C VAL A 10 -5.20 1.49 -3.42
N GLY A 11 -4.96 2.69 -3.96
CA GLY A 11 -4.67 2.86 -5.39
C GLY A 11 -3.36 2.17 -5.79
N LYS A 12 -2.29 2.28 -4.99
CA LYS A 12 -1.05 1.55 -5.24
C LYS A 12 -1.24 0.03 -5.13
N MET A 13 -2.07 -0.46 -4.21
CA MET A 13 -2.41 -1.90 -4.16
C MET A 13 -3.10 -2.35 -5.45
N LEU A 14 -4.13 -1.62 -5.90
CA LEU A 14 -4.84 -1.94 -7.15
C LEU A 14 -3.92 -1.87 -8.37
N LEU A 15 -3.09 -0.84 -8.48
CA LEU A 15 -2.10 -0.70 -9.55
C LEU A 15 -1.08 -1.85 -9.53
N SER A 16 -0.73 -2.37 -8.35
CA SER A 16 0.20 -3.50 -8.23
C SER A 16 -0.38 -4.81 -8.78
N GLY A 17 -1.71 -4.92 -8.89
CA GLY A 17 -2.39 -6.06 -9.51
C GLY A 17 -2.40 -6.04 -11.04
N LEU A 18 -2.04 -4.91 -11.67
CA LEU A 18 -2.01 -4.81 -13.14
C LEU A 18 -0.76 -5.47 -13.73
N PRO A 19 -0.86 -6.10 -14.92
CA PRO A 19 0.31 -6.45 -15.72
C PRO A 19 1.15 -5.22 -16.07
N ASP A 20 2.47 -5.38 -16.18
CA ASP A 20 3.38 -4.24 -16.44
C ASP A 20 3.09 -3.56 -17.79
N ALA A 21 2.64 -4.32 -18.79
CA ALA A 21 2.21 -3.77 -20.09
C ALA A 21 0.98 -2.87 -19.97
N GLU A 22 0.00 -3.26 -19.15
CA GLU A 22 -1.20 -2.46 -18.92
C GLU A 22 -0.88 -1.21 -18.09
N LEU A 23 0.03 -1.32 -17.13
CA LEU A 23 0.53 -0.16 -16.41
C LEU A 23 1.25 0.82 -17.35
N ALA A 24 2.13 0.32 -18.24
CA ALA A 24 2.83 1.15 -19.21
C ALA A 24 1.88 1.85 -20.19
N GLU A 25 0.82 1.16 -20.64
CA GLU A 25 -0.25 1.73 -21.45
C GLU A 25 -0.95 2.90 -20.75
N ARG A 26 -1.39 2.69 -19.51
CA ARG A 26 -2.14 3.69 -18.72
C ARG A 26 -1.35 4.96 -18.43
N TYR A 27 -0.02 4.84 -18.33
CA TYR A 27 0.88 5.96 -18.05
C TYR A 27 1.67 6.42 -19.28
N ARG A 28 1.30 5.99 -20.49
CA ARG A 28 1.98 6.43 -21.71
C ARG A 28 1.89 7.93 -21.88
N GLY A 29 3.03 8.57 -22.14
CA GLY A 29 3.11 10.02 -22.36
C GLY A 29 2.95 10.85 -21.08
N ILE A 30 3.00 10.21 -19.90
CA ILE A 30 3.02 10.91 -18.62
C ILE A 30 4.47 11.03 -18.16
N ASP A 31 5.03 12.23 -18.30
CA ASP A 31 6.40 12.53 -17.88
C ASP A 31 6.50 12.70 -16.35
N ARG A 32 5.45 13.22 -15.72
CA ARG A 32 5.41 13.45 -14.27
C ARG A 32 4.04 13.20 -13.67
N LEU A 33 4.02 12.50 -12.54
CA LEU A 33 2.80 12.22 -11.78
C LEU A 33 2.44 13.41 -10.88
N PRO A 34 1.13 13.73 -10.71
CA PRO A 34 0.71 14.83 -9.84
C PRO A 34 1.07 14.53 -8.38
N ALA A 35 1.54 15.55 -7.68
CA ALA A 35 1.83 15.50 -6.26
C ALA A 35 0.68 16.13 -5.45
N LEU A 36 0.30 15.48 -4.36
CA LEU A 36 -0.60 16.05 -3.35
C LEU A 36 0.16 16.58 -2.13
N THR A 37 1.36 16.06 -1.89
CA THR A 37 2.25 16.41 -0.78
C THR A 37 3.71 16.30 -1.23
N ALA A 38 4.66 16.72 -0.38
CA ALA A 38 6.09 16.55 -0.64
C ALA A 38 6.54 15.07 -0.72
N ASN A 39 5.78 14.14 -0.14
CA ASN A 39 6.10 12.70 -0.17
C ASN A 39 5.50 11.98 -1.38
N SER A 40 4.65 12.65 -2.16
CA SER A 40 4.03 12.03 -3.35
C SER A 40 5.09 11.51 -4.32
N ILE A 41 4.92 10.27 -4.78
CA ILE A 41 5.75 9.71 -5.86
C ILE A 41 5.44 10.46 -7.16
N THR A 42 6.39 11.23 -7.69
CA THR A 42 6.20 12.00 -8.93
C THR A 42 6.78 11.33 -10.18
N GLU A 43 7.70 10.37 -10.01
CA GLU A 43 8.40 9.72 -11.11
C GLU A 43 7.80 8.35 -11.42
N LEU A 44 7.53 8.06 -12.70
CA LEU A 44 6.92 6.79 -13.10
C LEU A 44 7.80 5.58 -12.75
N ASP A 45 9.11 5.69 -12.89
CA ASP A 45 10.03 4.61 -12.51
C ASP A 45 10.08 4.38 -11.00
N ALA A 46 9.89 5.44 -10.20
CA ALA A 46 9.76 5.29 -8.75
C ALA A 46 8.44 4.58 -8.40
N LEU A 47 7.35 4.91 -9.09
CA LEU A 47 6.08 4.19 -8.94
C LEU A 47 6.24 2.71 -9.30
N ARG A 48 6.86 2.38 -10.43
CA ARG A 48 7.11 0.99 -10.86
C ARG A 48 7.90 0.20 -9.81
N ARG A 49 8.97 0.79 -9.25
CA ARG A 49 9.75 0.16 -8.17
C ARG A 49 8.91 -0.09 -6.93
N GLU A 50 8.06 0.86 -6.55
CA GLU A 50 7.14 0.71 -5.41
C GLU A 50 6.09 -0.36 -5.67
N LEU A 51 5.47 -0.41 -6.85
CA LEU A 51 4.50 -1.47 -7.20
C LEU A 51 5.13 -2.86 -7.19
N ALA A 52 6.37 -3.00 -7.68
CA ALA A 52 7.13 -4.24 -7.58
C ALA A 52 7.42 -4.64 -6.11
N ALA A 53 7.73 -3.65 -5.25
CA ALA A 53 7.91 -3.90 -3.82
C ALA A 53 6.60 -4.34 -3.15
N ILE A 54 5.46 -3.74 -3.53
CA ILE A 54 4.12 -4.11 -3.06
C ILE A 54 3.82 -5.56 -3.41
N ARG A 55 4.05 -5.99 -4.66
CA ARG A 55 3.86 -7.38 -5.10
C ARG A 55 4.67 -8.37 -4.25
N ARG A 56 5.91 -8.02 -3.87
CA ARG A 56 6.77 -8.89 -3.04
C ARG A 56 6.36 -8.94 -1.56
N ARG A 57 5.99 -7.79 -0.98
CA ARG A 57 5.67 -7.68 0.46
C ARG A 57 4.20 -7.97 0.79
N GLY A 58 3.30 -7.92 -0.19
CA GLY A 58 1.88 -8.25 -0.04
C GLY A 58 1.00 -7.15 0.57
N VAL A 59 1.55 -5.96 0.81
CA VAL A 59 0.82 -4.80 1.33
C VAL A 59 1.31 -3.51 0.66
N ALA A 60 0.42 -2.54 0.51
CA ALA A 60 0.74 -1.20 0.00
C ALA A 60 0.73 -0.19 1.14
N TYR A 61 1.54 0.85 1.01
CA TYR A 61 1.62 1.92 1.99
C TYR A 61 1.26 3.25 1.36
N ASP A 62 0.72 4.17 2.14
CA ASP A 62 0.68 5.59 1.84
C ASP A 62 1.58 6.26 2.87
N ASN A 63 2.75 6.75 2.46
CA ASN A 63 3.69 7.43 3.36
C ASN A 63 3.51 8.94 3.28
N CYS A 64 2.35 9.41 3.73
CA CYS A 64 1.97 10.82 3.67
C CYS A 64 1.88 11.36 2.23
N GLU A 65 1.64 10.52 1.23
CA GLU A 65 1.53 10.92 -0.16
C GLU A 65 0.18 11.57 -0.46
N SER A 66 -0.92 11.09 0.16
CA SER A 66 -2.25 11.70 -0.02
C SER A 66 -2.54 12.84 0.96
N ASN A 67 -2.00 12.77 2.17
CA ASN A 67 -2.16 13.73 3.25
C ASN A 67 -0.89 13.75 4.10
N ALA A 68 -0.32 14.93 4.35
CA ALA A 68 0.94 15.07 5.08
C ALA A 68 0.89 14.49 6.51
N ASP A 69 -0.29 14.48 7.14
CA ASP A 69 -0.46 14.11 8.54
C ASP A 69 -0.94 12.66 8.75
N ALA A 70 -1.10 11.89 7.67
CA ALA A 70 -1.64 10.53 7.73
C ALA A 70 -0.81 9.55 6.91
N ARG A 71 -0.70 8.33 7.45
CA ARG A 71 -0.21 7.17 6.72
C ARG A 71 -1.31 6.15 6.57
N CYS A 72 -1.18 5.30 5.57
CA CYS A 72 -2.12 4.20 5.36
C CYS A 72 -1.37 2.90 5.07
N VAL A 73 -1.99 1.78 5.43
CA VAL A 73 -1.59 0.44 4.98
C VAL A 73 -2.77 -0.22 4.30
N ALA A 74 -2.55 -0.88 3.17
CA ALA A 74 -3.59 -1.57 2.42
C ALA A 74 -3.21 -3.01 2.05
N ALA A 75 -4.21 -3.88 2.00
CA ALA A 75 -4.10 -5.28 1.63
C ALA A 75 -5.07 -5.63 0.48
N PRO A 76 -4.71 -6.59 -0.39
CA PRO A 76 -5.50 -6.95 -1.55
C PRO A 76 -6.74 -7.76 -1.17
N ILE A 77 -7.83 -7.55 -1.92
CA ILE A 77 -9.04 -8.38 -1.87
C ILE A 77 -9.17 -9.09 -3.21
N HIS A 78 -9.26 -10.42 -3.17
CA HIS A 78 -9.39 -11.27 -4.35
C HIS A 78 -10.80 -11.84 -4.49
N ASP A 79 -11.23 -12.05 -5.74
CA ASP A 79 -12.46 -12.77 -6.04
C ASP A 79 -12.25 -14.29 -6.15
N HIS A 80 -13.30 -15.03 -6.48
CA HIS A 80 -13.27 -16.47 -6.70
C HIS A 80 -12.36 -16.92 -7.86
N ARG A 81 -11.97 -16.03 -8.78
CA ARG A 81 -11.04 -16.29 -9.88
C ARG A 81 -9.59 -15.98 -9.50
N GLY A 82 -9.36 -15.54 -8.26
CA GLY A 82 -8.05 -15.08 -7.80
C GLY A 82 -7.63 -13.74 -8.36
N GLN A 83 -8.56 -12.97 -8.93
CA GLN A 83 -8.27 -11.62 -9.44
C GLN A 83 -8.33 -10.62 -8.30
N LEU A 84 -7.38 -9.69 -8.25
CA LEU A 84 -7.40 -8.56 -7.31
C LEU A 84 -8.49 -7.58 -7.77
N VAL A 85 -9.63 -7.59 -7.08
CA VAL A 85 -10.83 -6.81 -7.45
C VAL A 85 -11.04 -5.58 -6.57
N ALA A 86 -10.44 -5.57 -5.39
CA ALA A 86 -10.51 -4.46 -4.45
C ALA A 86 -9.27 -4.43 -3.54
N ALA A 87 -9.18 -3.41 -2.70
CA ALA A 87 -8.21 -3.36 -1.61
C ALA A 87 -8.87 -2.75 -0.36
N MET A 88 -8.46 -3.21 0.81
CA MET A 88 -8.87 -2.67 2.10
C MET A 88 -7.72 -1.88 2.68
N SER A 89 -7.97 -0.73 3.30
CA SER A 89 -6.94 0.06 3.96
C SER A 89 -7.32 0.51 5.35
N ILE A 90 -6.30 0.70 6.19
CA ILE A 90 -6.42 1.41 7.46
C ILE A 90 -5.57 2.68 7.38
N SER A 91 -6.17 3.82 7.69
CA SER A 91 -5.51 5.12 7.79
C SER A 91 -5.25 5.46 9.26
N PHE A 92 -4.11 6.05 9.55
CA PHE A 92 -3.71 6.42 10.90
C PHE A 92 -2.84 7.69 10.88
N PRO A 93 -2.94 8.54 11.93
CA PRO A 93 -2.17 9.78 11.99
C PRO A 93 -0.70 9.48 12.27
N ILE A 94 0.21 10.29 11.69
CA ILE A 94 1.66 10.09 11.84
C ILE A 94 2.14 10.14 13.30
N VAL A 95 1.46 10.92 14.16
CA VAL A 95 1.79 11.05 15.58
C VAL A 95 1.53 9.77 16.39
N ARG A 96 0.91 8.75 15.79
CA ARG A 96 0.67 7.43 16.40
C ARG A 96 1.34 6.30 15.61
N ASP A 97 2.23 6.61 14.68
CA ASP A 97 2.88 5.62 13.82
C ASP A 97 4.17 5.07 14.44
N THR A 98 4.03 4.21 15.45
CA THR A 98 5.16 3.42 15.98
C THR A 98 5.33 2.11 15.21
N PRO A 99 6.51 1.47 15.24
CA PRO A 99 6.73 0.16 14.61
C PRO A 99 5.74 -0.92 15.10
N GLU A 100 5.41 -0.91 16.39
CA GLU A 100 4.45 -1.83 17.02
C GLU A 100 3.05 -1.59 16.46
N ARG A 101 2.62 -0.32 16.44
CA ARG A 101 1.29 0.06 15.95
C ARG A 101 1.14 -0.24 14.47
N PHE A 102 2.17 0.04 13.68
CA PHE A 102 2.18 -0.30 12.26
C PHE A 102 2.07 -1.80 12.01
N ARG A 103 2.83 -2.63 12.74
CA ARG A 103 2.74 -4.09 12.64
C ARG A 103 1.34 -4.59 12.98
N GLU A 104 0.74 -4.07 14.03
CA GLU A 104 -0.64 -4.37 14.42
C GLU A 104 -1.64 -4.02 13.30
N LEU A 105 -1.59 -2.79 12.77
CA LEU A 105 -2.52 -2.34 11.74
C LEU A 105 -2.31 -3.09 10.42
N ALA A 106 -1.07 -3.40 10.05
CA ALA A 106 -0.75 -4.19 8.87
C ALA A 106 -1.29 -5.63 8.98
N ARG A 107 -1.22 -6.24 10.18
CA ARG A 107 -1.86 -7.53 10.46
C ARG A 107 -3.38 -7.41 10.33
N LEU A 108 -4.01 -6.43 10.99
CA LEU A 108 -5.45 -6.27 11.00
C LEU A 108 -6.04 -6.09 9.60
N VAL A 109 -5.41 -5.24 8.76
CA VAL A 109 -5.88 -5.04 7.38
C VAL A 109 -5.74 -6.30 6.53
N ARG A 110 -4.68 -7.10 6.73
CA ARG A 110 -4.49 -8.40 6.06
C ARG A 110 -5.55 -9.42 6.46
N VAL A 111 -5.87 -9.50 7.76
CA VAL A 111 -6.94 -10.37 8.27
C VAL A 111 -8.29 -9.97 7.65
N GLY A 112 -8.63 -8.68 7.69
CA GLY A 112 -9.90 -8.17 7.15
C GLY A 112 -10.02 -8.37 5.64
N ALA A 113 -8.99 -8.05 4.87
CA ALA A 113 -8.96 -8.24 3.43
C ALA A 113 -9.03 -9.73 3.03
N GLY A 114 -8.34 -10.58 3.79
CA GLY A 114 -8.37 -12.04 3.60
C GLY A 114 -9.74 -12.63 3.88
N GLU A 115 -10.42 -12.19 4.94
CA GLU A 115 -11.79 -12.61 5.26
C GLU A 115 -12.78 -12.19 4.16
N LEU A 116 -12.69 -10.95 3.69
CA LEU A 116 -13.54 -10.50 2.60
C LEU A 116 -13.25 -11.29 1.31
N SER A 117 -11.98 -11.58 1.01
CA SER A 117 -11.62 -12.42 -0.14
C SER A 117 -12.25 -13.81 -0.06
N ARG A 118 -12.22 -14.45 1.12
CA ARG A 118 -12.88 -15.75 1.35
C ARG A 118 -14.38 -15.69 1.09
N ARG A 119 -15.04 -14.62 1.55
CA ARG A 119 -16.49 -14.39 1.31
C ARG A 119 -16.81 -14.16 -0.17
N LEU A 120 -15.87 -13.59 -0.93
CA LEU A 120 -15.97 -13.46 -2.39
C LEU A 120 -15.59 -14.75 -3.15
N GLY A 121 -15.35 -15.85 -2.43
CA GLY A 121 -15.09 -17.18 -2.99
C GLY A 121 -13.62 -17.46 -3.30
N TYR A 122 -12.68 -16.60 -2.89
CA TYR A 122 -11.26 -16.86 -3.08
C TYR A 122 -10.81 -18.08 -2.27
N ARG A 123 -10.18 -19.05 -2.96
CA ARG A 123 -9.64 -20.29 -2.38
C ARG A 123 -8.12 -20.39 -2.44
N GLY A 124 -7.45 -19.38 -2.98
CA GLY A 124 -5.99 -19.35 -3.06
C GLY A 124 -5.33 -18.99 -1.72
N THR A 125 -4.01 -19.02 -1.71
CA THR A 125 -3.21 -18.62 -0.55
C THR A 125 -3.32 -17.12 -0.33
N VAL A 126 -4.03 -16.70 0.72
CA VAL A 126 -3.95 -15.33 1.22
C VAL A 126 -2.57 -15.13 1.85
N VAL A 127 -1.98 -13.93 1.70
CA VAL A 127 -0.75 -13.56 2.43
C VAL A 127 -0.95 -13.88 3.90
N ASP A 128 -0.14 -14.79 4.43
CA ASP A 128 -0.20 -15.21 5.83
C ASP A 128 -0.27 -13.96 6.72
N PRO A 129 -1.34 -13.74 7.51
CA PRO A 129 -1.53 -12.56 8.35
C PRO A 129 -0.57 -12.50 9.57
N GLU A 130 0.14 -13.58 9.86
CA GLU A 130 1.17 -13.63 10.90
C GLU A 130 2.57 -13.31 10.37
N ARG A 131 2.78 -13.35 9.05
CA ARG A 131 4.06 -12.96 8.42
C ARG A 131 4.51 -11.60 8.97
N VAL A 132 5.68 -11.60 9.60
CA VAL A 132 6.34 -10.39 10.07
C VAL A 132 6.76 -9.58 8.85
N LEU A 133 6.27 -8.34 8.77
CA LEU A 133 6.71 -7.39 7.76
C LEU A 133 7.95 -6.68 8.28
N GLU A 134 8.91 -6.45 7.40
CA GLU A 134 9.97 -5.50 7.70
C GLU A 134 9.37 -4.13 8.01
N SER A 135 9.95 -3.44 8.98
CA SER A 135 9.56 -2.08 9.27
C SER A 135 9.79 -1.19 8.04
N PRO A 136 8.82 -0.33 7.70
CA PRO A 136 8.94 0.56 6.57
C PRO A 136 10.12 1.53 6.75
N PRO A 137 10.62 2.13 5.65
CA PRO A 137 11.84 2.95 5.70
C PRO A 137 11.79 4.10 6.70
N TRP A 138 10.62 4.71 6.92
CA TRP A 138 10.47 5.85 7.83
C TRP A 138 10.62 5.48 9.31
N HIS A 139 10.42 4.21 9.70
CA HIS A 139 10.69 3.76 11.08
C HIS A 139 12.17 3.52 11.36
N ARG A 140 13.03 3.50 10.34
CA ARG A 140 14.48 3.25 10.52
C ARG A 140 15.23 4.50 10.98
N GLY A 141 14.59 5.69 10.98
CA GLY A 141 15.19 6.97 11.36
C GLY A 141 14.76 7.54 12.71
N ASP A 142 13.69 7.04 13.32
CA ASP A 142 13.12 7.61 14.55
C ASP A 142 13.76 7.09 15.85
N ALA A 143 14.52 5.98 15.78
CA ALA A 143 15.34 5.50 16.91
C ALA A 143 16.41 6.53 17.37
N ALA A 144 16.68 7.58 16.59
CA ALA A 144 17.59 8.67 16.94
C ALA A 144 16.90 9.92 17.51
N ARG A 145 15.55 9.94 17.60
CA ARG A 145 14.78 11.12 18.06
C ARG A 145 14.15 10.95 19.45
N GLU A 146 14.08 9.74 19.99
CA GLU A 146 13.58 9.46 21.35
C GLU A 146 14.62 9.69 22.47
N GLY A 147 15.76 10.32 22.16
CA GLY A 147 16.87 10.58 23.09
C GLY A 147 17.24 12.05 23.29
N ARG A 148 16.30 13.00 23.15
CA ARG A 148 16.51 14.41 23.50
C ARG A 148 15.33 15.00 24.25
#